data_AF-A0A8H7RZL5-F1
#
_entry.id   AF-A0A8H7RZL5-F1
#
_cell.length_a   1.000
_cell.length_b   1.000
_cell.length_c   1.000
_cell.angle_alpha   90.00
_cell.angle_beta   90.00
_cell.angle_gamma   90.00
#
_symmetry.space_group_name_H-M   'P 1'
#
loop_
_entity.id
_entity.type
_entity.pdbx_description
1 polymer ?
#
loop_
_entity_poly.entity_id
_entity_poly.type
_entity_poly.pdbx_seq_one_letter_code
_entity_poly.pdbx_strand_id
1 'polypeptide(L)'
;MEESILPSQHTLPTQPVLQLNTASITTPSHSSSKVERNSKSCDNCRKRKVRCNANIQIPCAFCLKNKIECQFLSNRKKLGPPSKRYTKSLETRVQLLEKLLDEERKKNQTRNHVIQLQPEVFNNSLSLYSDTTLELQRQGTGLLPDIFLPPQLTSSSLSMIRPQQHITLIENPYLRYLHLVQEIPGLTLELLECMIESFFHFANFGDQVISKYDFLLEFYYQYPQPLDKYLFLAISAVGCHFLSSQPHMTNQVSTISAARRYLWKKAMEGAMEQSYTRPSISTIQTLMLLGVLAPGSKGVGGKSTNWLILGAAIRMCQDMGLFYEANIQHLSKREIQLRRRIAYSIYIQDKFFSATCGKPFTIRDDDFNVELPLIHEVEPDNGFILKSITKGRLPKLLEQAERVIYEKSPVYSALLELISVAHAIRSILVSFYMPKIISNTDIDVDTPLMEWQARIDANVSSRDIELYRLLYSGALLLRYRPVIKERSSEENCDELQLLNLCTLAANNIVDALDTLPIPPVPSMTDGLISLATEMFVHNCNRMDENVRLQARKNLRRCINIYTRNEIAIPLQNIELVRQIQEVDPGNNIS
;
A
#
# COMPACT_ATOMS: atom_id res chain seq x y z
N MET A 1 21.91 59.29 36.21
CA MET A 1 23.21 58.60 36.11
C MET A 1 22.91 57.19 35.62
N GLU A 2 22.49 57.00 34.35
CA GLU A 2 23.31 57.08 33.11
C GLU A 2 24.52 56.14 33.23
N GLU A 3 24.75 55.14 32.37
CA GLU A 3 24.80 55.06 30.89
C GLU A 3 24.48 53.60 30.46
N SER A 4 23.61 53.27 29.48
CA SER A 4 23.68 53.35 28.00
C SER A 4 24.74 52.48 27.31
N ILE A 5 24.36 51.30 26.78
CA ILE A 5 25.02 50.65 25.61
C ILE A 5 23.96 49.93 24.73
N LEU A 6 23.97 50.24 23.44
CA LEU A 6 23.09 49.74 22.35
C LEU A 6 23.37 48.28 21.92
N PRO A 7 22.43 47.60 21.22
CA PRO A 7 22.63 46.27 20.65
C PRO A 7 23.20 46.30 19.22
N SER A 8 24.22 45.49 18.96
CA SER A 8 24.83 45.28 17.64
C SER A 8 24.21 44.09 16.88
N GLN A 9 24.00 44.30 15.59
CA GLN A 9 23.38 43.42 14.60
C GLN A 9 24.20 42.14 14.33
N HIS A 10 23.54 40.98 14.25
CA HIS A 10 24.13 39.73 13.75
C HIS A 10 23.79 39.53 12.26
N THR A 11 24.82 39.56 11.42
CA THR A 11 24.82 39.15 10.00
C THR A 11 25.37 37.74 9.84
N LEU A 12 24.71 36.94 9.00
CA LEU A 12 25.07 35.57 8.58
C LEU A 12 26.41 35.50 7.82
N PRO A 13 27.22 34.43 7.94
CA PRO A 13 28.45 34.26 7.17
C PRO A 13 28.21 33.62 5.80
N THR A 14 28.81 34.22 4.78
CA THR A 14 28.87 33.82 3.37
C THR A 14 30.01 32.83 3.09
N GLN A 15 29.78 31.91 2.13
CA GLN A 15 30.73 30.90 1.66
C GLN A 15 31.88 31.49 0.81
N PRO A 16 33.11 30.90 0.83
CA PRO A 16 34.22 31.37 0.01
C PRO A 16 34.25 30.74 -1.38
N VAL A 17 34.53 31.60 -2.37
CA VAL A 17 34.71 31.32 -3.80
C VAL A 17 36.16 30.92 -4.08
N LEU A 18 36.39 29.78 -4.74
CA LEU A 18 37.71 29.36 -5.22
C LEU A 18 38.00 29.93 -6.63
N GLN A 19 39.10 30.68 -6.73
CA GLN A 19 39.63 31.30 -7.95
C GLN A 19 40.43 30.30 -8.80
N LEU A 20 40.25 30.37 -10.12
CA LEU A 20 41.04 29.63 -11.12
C LEU A 20 42.39 30.32 -11.36
N ASN A 21 43.48 29.54 -11.25
CA ASN A 21 44.81 29.96 -11.70
C ASN A 21 45.11 29.42 -13.11
N THR A 22 45.65 30.32 -13.91
CA THR A 22 46.13 30.20 -15.29
C THR A 22 47.46 29.45 -15.39
N ALA A 23 47.62 28.58 -16.40
CA ALA A 23 48.92 28.14 -16.86
C ALA A 23 49.00 28.09 -18.41
N SER A 24 50.13 28.62 -18.87
CA SER A 24 50.58 29.05 -20.18
C SER A 24 50.55 28.04 -21.35
N ILE A 25 50.47 28.65 -22.53
CA ILE A 25 50.45 28.12 -23.89
C ILE A 25 51.85 27.68 -24.33
N THR A 26 51.97 26.49 -24.92
CA THR A 26 53.02 26.13 -25.88
C THR A 26 52.41 25.38 -27.06
N THR A 27 52.46 26.00 -28.23
CA THR A 27 52.12 25.40 -29.54
C THR A 27 53.16 24.38 -29.98
N PRO A 28 52.76 23.36 -30.77
CA PRO A 28 53.41 23.26 -32.08
C PRO A 28 52.47 22.89 -33.24
N SER A 29 52.75 23.57 -34.36
CA SER A 29 52.72 23.14 -35.77
C SER A 29 51.51 22.41 -36.34
N HIS A 30 50.88 23.10 -37.30
CA HIS A 30 50.07 22.52 -38.36
C HIS A 30 50.82 21.43 -39.14
N SER A 31 50.27 20.21 -39.16
CA SER A 31 50.44 19.28 -40.28
C SER A 31 49.05 18.88 -40.78
N SER A 32 48.73 19.27 -42.00
CA SER A 32 47.51 18.91 -42.71
C SER A 32 47.48 17.40 -42.99
N SER A 33 46.72 16.63 -42.20
CA SER A 33 46.40 15.24 -42.50
C SER A 33 44.90 15.07 -42.71
N LYS A 34 44.52 14.66 -43.93
CA LYS A 34 43.16 14.36 -44.39
C LYS A 34 42.35 13.61 -43.32
N VAL A 35 41.21 14.17 -42.93
CA VAL A 35 40.25 13.48 -42.06
C VAL A 35 39.59 12.36 -42.86
N GLU A 36 40.02 11.13 -42.60
CA GLU A 36 39.34 9.92 -43.06
C GLU A 36 37.93 9.88 -42.46
N ARG A 37 36.91 9.85 -43.33
CA ARG A 37 35.50 9.82 -42.90
C ARG A 37 35.20 8.50 -42.20
N ASN A 38 35.23 8.51 -40.87
CA ASN A 38 34.79 7.37 -40.06
C ASN A 38 33.26 7.26 -40.09
N SER A 39 32.73 6.27 -40.81
CA SER A 39 31.27 6.01 -40.96
C SER A 39 30.64 5.37 -39.71
N LYS A 40 31.42 5.09 -38.66
CA LYS A 40 30.96 4.44 -37.43
C LYS A 40 30.61 5.46 -36.36
N SER A 41 29.55 5.20 -35.59
CA SER A 41 29.22 5.94 -34.37
C SER A 41 30.25 5.68 -33.26
N CYS A 42 30.58 6.69 -32.45
CA CYS A 42 31.48 6.53 -31.30
C CYS A 42 30.88 5.65 -30.20
N ASP A 43 31.73 5.13 -29.32
CA ASP A 43 31.31 4.14 -28.31
C ASP A 43 30.28 4.70 -27.33
N ASN A 44 30.40 5.96 -26.94
CA ASN A 44 29.49 6.59 -25.98
C ASN A 44 28.09 6.85 -26.59
N CYS A 45 28.03 7.40 -27.80
CA CYS A 45 26.75 7.58 -28.52
C CYS A 45 26.07 6.23 -28.79
N ARG A 46 26.84 5.19 -29.08
CA ARG A 46 26.32 3.84 -29.30
C ARG A 46 25.79 3.19 -28.01
N LYS A 47 26.53 3.29 -26.91
CA LYS A 47 26.11 2.77 -25.58
C LYS A 47 24.80 3.43 -25.12
N ARG A 48 24.64 4.73 -25.39
CA ARG A 48 23.44 5.49 -25.03
C ARG A 48 22.34 5.49 -26.11
N LYS A 49 22.56 4.84 -27.27
CA LYS A 49 21.64 4.78 -28.41
C LYS A 49 21.19 6.18 -28.91
N VAL A 50 22.09 7.16 -28.91
CA VAL A 50 21.84 8.52 -29.42
C VAL A 50 22.55 8.75 -30.77
N ARG A 51 22.05 9.70 -31.57
CA ARG A 51 22.61 10.00 -32.91
C ARG A 51 24.05 10.53 -32.78
N CYS A 52 24.98 9.90 -33.50
CA CYS A 52 26.38 10.30 -33.52
C CYS A 52 26.68 11.05 -34.82
N ASN A 53 27.29 12.23 -34.71
CA ASN A 53 27.78 13.02 -35.85
C ASN A 53 29.31 13.04 -35.93
N ALA A 54 29.98 11.99 -35.43
CA ALA A 54 31.43 11.86 -35.50
C ALA A 54 31.99 11.73 -36.92
N ASN A 55 31.11 11.52 -37.91
CA ASN A 55 31.42 11.58 -39.33
C ASN A 55 31.57 13.03 -39.85
N ILE A 56 31.14 14.03 -39.08
CA ILE A 56 31.17 15.46 -39.42
C ILE A 56 32.17 16.20 -38.52
N GLN A 57 32.20 15.88 -37.21
CA GLN A 57 33.05 16.56 -36.23
C GLN A 57 33.52 15.58 -35.14
N ILE A 58 34.81 15.63 -34.80
CA ILE A 58 35.40 14.87 -33.68
C ILE A 58 36.01 15.88 -32.70
N PRO A 59 35.62 15.90 -31.40
CA PRO A 59 34.61 15.07 -30.75
C PRO A 59 33.19 15.30 -31.31
N CYS A 60 32.33 14.27 -31.33
CA CYS A 60 30.95 14.43 -31.80
C CYS A 60 30.18 15.43 -30.91
N ALA A 61 29.16 16.10 -31.43
CA ALA A 61 28.42 17.16 -30.73
C ALA A 61 27.85 16.69 -29.38
N PHE A 62 27.44 15.42 -29.30
CA PHE A 62 26.98 14.83 -28.05
C PHE A 62 28.12 14.70 -27.02
N CYS A 63 29.29 14.18 -27.43
CA CYS A 63 30.44 14.05 -26.54
C CYS A 63 31.01 15.41 -26.14
N LEU A 64 31.02 16.38 -27.07
CA LEU A 64 31.45 17.75 -26.83
C LEU A 64 30.54 18.45 -25.79
N LYS A 65 29.22 18.38 -25.97
CA LYS A 65 28.24 18.98 -25.04
C LYS A 65 28.35 18.41 -23.63
N ASN A 66 28.62 17.11 -23.51
CA ASN A 66 28.67 16.43 -22.23
C ASN A 66 30.09 16.36 -21.62
N LYS A 67 31.10 16.96 -22.26
CA LYS A 67 32.51 16.89 -21.85
C LYS A 67 33.01 15.45 -21.63
N ILE A 68 32.59 14.52 -22.49
CA ILE A 68 33.00 13.11 -22.46
C ILE A 68 33.95 12.84 -23.63
N GLU A 69 34.99 12.06 -23.39
CA GLU A 69 35.97 11.70 -24.41
C GLU A 69 35.32 10.85 -25.53
N CYS A 70 35.53 11.24 -26.80
CA CYS A 70 34.92 10.61 -27.96
C CYS A 70 35.83 9.51 -28.53
N GLN A 71 35.78 8.32 -27.95
CA GLN A 71 36.64 7.18 -28.32
C GLN A 71 35.99 6.19 -29.30
N PHE A 72 36.86 5.48 -30.05
CA PHE A 72 36.54 4.43 -31.01
C PHE A 72 37.44 3.21 -30.76
N LEU A 73 37.19 2.46 -29.70
CA LEU A 73 38.06 1.34 -29.33
C LEU A 73 37.94 0.20 -30.37
N SER A 74 39.08 -0.15 -30.97
CA SER A 74 39.22 -1.17 -32.03
C SER A 74 39.15 -2.61 -31.50
N ASN A 75 39.43 -2.84 -30.21
CA ASN A 75 39.38 -4.17 -29.59
C ASN A 75 38.05 -4.42 -28.86
N ARG A 76 37.10 -4.98 -29.60
CA ARG A 76 35.83 -5.47 -29.04
C ARG A 76 35.99 -6.91 -28.56
N LYS A 77 35.76 -7.18 -27.28
CA LYS A 77 35.24 -8.50 -26.90
C LYS A 77 33.81 -8.58 -27.45
N LYS A 78 33.62 -9.30 -28.56
CA LYS A 78 32.28 -9.74 -28.97
C LYS A 78 31.72 -10.55 -27.81
N LEU A 79 30.62 -10.11 -27.18
CA LEU A 79 29.75 -11.07 -26.52
C LEU A 79 29.32 -12.03 -27.62
N GLY A 80 29.88 -13.24 -27.60
CA GLY A 80 29.44 -14.29 -28.51
C GLY A 80 27.95 -14.58 -28.29
N PRO A 81 27.24 -15.09 -29.30
CA PRO A 81 25.88 -15.56 -29.10
C PRO A 81 25.83 -16.56 -27.93
N PRO A 82 24.71 -16.61 -27.17
CA PRO A 82 24.55 -17.53 -26.06
C PRO A 82 24.90 -18.96 -26.50
N SER A 83 25.54 -19.72 -25.61
CA SER A 83 26.00 -21.09 -25.89
C SER A 83 24.92 -21.88 -26.63
N LYS A 84 25.27 -22.53 -27.76
CA LYS A 84 24.35 -23.39 -28.52
C LYS A 84 23.64 -24.41 -27.63
N ARG A 85 24.26 -24.82 -26.52
CA ARG A 85 23.67 -25.71 -25.51
C ARG A 85 22.54 -25.05 -24.72
N TYR A 86 22.70 -23.78 -24.37
CA TYR A 86 21.67 -22.99 -23.68
C TYR A 86 20.49 -22.70 -24.59
N THR A 87 20.74 -22.29 -25.84
CA THR A 87 19.67 -22.07 -26.82
C THR A 87 18.89 -23.36 -27.09
N LYS A 88 19.57 -24.50 -27.26
CA LYS A 88 18.91 -25.81 -27.44
C LYS A 88 18.11 -26.25 -26.22
N SER A 89 18.57 -25.94 -25.01
CA SER A 89 17.82 -26.19 -23.77
C SER A 89 16.55 -25.34 -23.68
N LEU A 90 16.61 -24.08 -24.13
CA LEU A 90 15.45 -23.19 -24.16
C LEU A 90 14.45 -23.64 -25.23
N GLU A 91 14.91 -24.00 -26.43
CA GLU A 91 14.06 -24.53 -27.51
C GLU A 91 13.31 -25.81 -27.06
N THR A 92 14.01 -26.72 -26.36
CA THR A 92 13.40 -27.93 -25.82
C THR A 92 12.33 -27.62 -24.77
N ARG A 93 12.60 -26.63 -23.90
CA ARG A 93 11.66 -26.21 -22.86
C ARG A 93 10.44 -25.49 -23.45
N VAL A 94 10.63 -24.68 -24.49
CA VAL A 94 9.52 -24.02 -25.21
C VAL A 94 8.64 -25.05 -25.91
N GLN A 95 9.22 -26.03 -26.61
CA GLN A 95 8.44 -27.10 -27.25
C GLN A 95 7.62 -27.93 -26.25
N LEU A 96 8.17 -28.18 -25.06
CA LEU A 96 7.43 -28.86 -23.99
C LEU A 96 6.26 -28.00 -23.49
N LEU A 97 6.48 -26.71 -23.26
CA LEU A 97 5.45 -25.78 -22.81
C LEU A 97 4.34 -25.60 -23.85
N GLU A 98 4.68 -25.53 -25.13
CA GLU A 98 3.71 -25.46 -26.23
C GLU A 98 2.84 -26.72 -26.28
N LYS A 99 3.43 -27.92 -26.12
CA LYS A 99 2.67 -29.18 -26.03
C LYS A 99 1.70 -29.18 -24.85
N LEU A 100 2.15 -28.76 -23.67
CA LEU A 100 1.30 -28.70 -22.48
C LEU A 100 0.16 -27.68 -22.64
N LEU A 101 0.41 -26.55 -23.29
CA LEU A 101 -0.63 -25.56 -23.59
C LEU A 101 -1.67 -26.09 -24.59
N ASP A 102 -1.25 -26.86 -25.60
CA ASP A 102 -2.18 -27.47 -26.55
C ASP A 102 -3.01 -28.60 -25.91
N GLU A 103 -2.43 -29.36 -24.97
CA GLU A 103 -3.16 -30.33 -24.16
C GLU A 103 -4.21 -29.66 -23.28
N GLU A 104 -3.87 -28.55 -22.62
CA GLU A 104 -4.82 -27.75 -21.83
C GLU A 104 -5.90 -27.07 -22.68
N ARG A 105 -5.55 -26.59 -23.88
CA ARG A 105 -6.55 -26.05 -24.84
C ARG A 105 -7.55 -27.12 -25.27
N LYS A 106 -7.08 -28.35 -25.54
CA LYS A 106 -7.96 -29.48 -25.89
C LYS A 106 -8.89 -29.87 -24.74
N LYS A 107 -8.38 -29.89 -23.49
CA LYS A 107 -9.21 -30.10 -22.28
C LYS A 107 -10.26 -29.01 -22.08
N ASN A 108 -9.91 -27.74 -22.33
CA ASN A 108 -10.86 -26.63 -22.23
C ASN A 108 -11.92 -26.65 -23.34
N GLN A 109 -11.59 -27.11 -24.55
CA GLN A 109 -12.57 -27.33 -25.61
C GLN A 109 -13.55 -28.45 -25.27
N THR A 110 -13.09 -29.55 -24.65
CA THR A 110 -13.99 -30.61 -24.18
C THR A 110 -14.90 -30.12 -23.04
N ARG A 111 -14.37 -29.27 -22.15
CA ARG A 111 -15.12 -28.67 -21.04
C ARG A 111 -16.20 -27.69 -21.51
N ASN A 112 -15.94 -26.92 -22.58
CA ASN A 112 -16.94 -26.04 -23.19
C ASN A 112 -18.01 -26.80 -23.98
N HIS A 113 -17.68 -27.96 -24.57
CA HIS A 113 -18.67 -28.77 -25.29
C HIS A 113 -19.69 -29.44 -24.35
N VAL A 114 -19.29 -29.75 -23.11
CA VAL A 114 -20.18 -30.29 -22.06
C VAL A 114 -21.14 -29.23 -21.52
N ILE A 115 -20.76 -27.94 -21.54
CA ILE A 115 -21.62 -26.82 -21.09
C ILE A 115 -22.71 -26.49 -22.14
N GLN A 116 -22.51 -26.82 -23.42
CA GLN A 116 -23.47 -26.54 -24.50
C GLN A 116 -24.66 -27.53 -24.61
N LEU A 117 -24.71 -28.60 -23.79
CA LEU A 117 -25.79 -29.60 -23.84
C LEU A 117 -26.94 -29.37 -22.83
N GLN A 118 -27.09 -28.16 -22.30
CA GLN A 118 -28.30 -27.74 -21.58
C GLN A 118 -28.86 -26.42 -22.14
N PRO A 119 -29.86 -26.45 -23.04
CA PRO A 119 -30.85 -25.39 -23.16
C PRO A 119 -31.93 -25.66 -22.09
N GLU A 120 -32.44 -24.71 -21.30
CA GLU A 120 -33.08 -23.45 -21.63
C GLU A 120 -33.20 -22.56 -20.37
N VAL A 121 -33.63 -21.31 -20.59
CA VAL A 121 -34.08 -20.29 -19.62
C VAL A 121 -32.98 -19.35 -19.09
N PHE A 122 -32.62 -18.35 -19.89
CA PHE A 122 -32.72 -16.92 -19.53
C PHE A 122 -32.23 -16.06 -20.71
N ASN A 123 -33.15 -15.60 -21.54
CA ASN A 123 -32.94 -14.44 -22.39
C ASN A 123 -34.28 -13.70 -22.50
N ASN A 124 -34.50 -12.79 -21.57
CA ASN A 124 -35.42 -11.66 -21.75
C ASN A 124 -35.14 -10.63 -20.65
N SER A 125 -34.31 -9.64 -20.96
CA SER A 125 -34.50 -8.22 -20.61
C SER A 125 -33.22 -7.41 -20.89
N LEU A 126 -32.97 -7.13 -22.17
CA LEU A 126 -32.15 -5.98 -22.56
C LEU A 126 -32.74 -5.34 -23.82
N SER A 127 -33.86 -4.64 -23.63
CA SER A 127 -34.33 -3.64 -24.59
C SER A 127 -35.36 -2.74 -23.91
N LEU A 128 -34.91 -1.67 -23.27
CA LEU A 128 -35.65 -0.41 -23.13
C LEU A 128 -34.67 0.65 -22.61
N TYR A 129 -34.87 1.88 -23.10
CA TYR A 129 -34.07 3.11 -22.93
C TYR A 129 -33.09 3.44 -24.07
N SER A 130 -33.67 3.67 -25.25
CA SER A 130 -33.35 4.84 -26.05
C SER A 130 -34.09 6.07 -25.50
N ASP A 131 -33.56 7.26 -25.81
CA ASP A 131 -34.19 8.58 -25.72
C ASP A 131 -34.10 9.35 -24.40
N THR A 132 -33.01 10.11 -24.27
CA THR A 132 -33.07 11.60 -24.18
C THR A 132 -31.66 12.19 -24.17
N THR A 133 -31.11 12.47 -25.36
CA THR A 133 -29.97 13.37 -25.52
C THR A 133 -30.49 14.71 -26.02
N LEU A 134 -30.42 15.73 -25.16
CA LEU A 134 -30.55 17.14 -25.56
C LEU A 134 -29.20 17.61 -26.11
N GLU A 135 -29.25 18.07 -27.35
CA GLU A 135 -28.17 18.65 -28.13
C GLU A 135 -27.68 19.97 -27.53
N LEU A 136 -26.37 20.12 -27.39
CA LEU A 136 -25.70 21.42 -27.52
C LEU A 136 -24.52 21.26 -28.49
N GLN A 137 -24.75 21.75 -29.70
CA GLN A 137 -23.78 21.87 -30.78
C GLN A 137 -22.55 22.68 -30.34
N ARG A 138 -21.35 22.21 -30.72
CA ARG A 138 -20.26 23.11 -31.13
C ARG A 138 -19.37 22.42 -32.15
N GLN A 139 -19.30 23.06 -33.31
CA GLN A 139 -18.50 22.68 -34.48
C GLN A 139 -17.00 22.77 -34.17
N GLY A 140 -16.22 21.90 -34.83
CA GLY A 140 -14.83 21.64 -34.50
C GLY A 140 -13.79 22.60 -35.06
N THR A 141 -12.54 22.31 -34.72
CA THR A 141 -11.34 22.25 -35.59
C THR A 141 -10.16 21.82 -34.71
N GLY A 142 -9.34 20.90 -35.22
CA GLY A 142 -8.22 20.31 -34.47
C GLY A 142 -6.94 21.16 -34.48
N LEU A 143 -6.08 20.93 -33.49
CA LEU A 143 -4.61 20.75 -33.56
C LEU A 143 -4.01 20.82 -32.13
N LEU A 144 -3.28 19.74 -31.76
CA LEU A 144 -2.21 19.53 -30.74
C LEU A 144 -2.28 20.16 -29.32
N PRO A 145 -1.84 19.43 -28.26
CA PRO A 145 -1.97 19.88 -26.87
C PRO A 145 -0.78 20.73 -26.39
N ASP A 146 -1.01 22.03 -26.19
CA ASP A 146 -0.15 22.90 -25.39
C ASP A 146 -0.56 22.83 -23.91
N ILE A 147 0.41 22.40 -23.09
CA ILE A 147 0.74 22.89 -21.74
C ILE A 147 -0.44 23.50 -20.96
N PHE A 148 -1.09 22.69 -20.11
CA PHE A 148 -2.07 23.19 -19.15
C PHE A 148 -1.36 23.94 -18.00
N LEU A 149 -1.37 25.28 -18.08
CA LEU A 149 -1.41 26.13 -16.89
C LEU A 149 -2.85 26.11 -16.33
N PRO A 150 -3.06 26.09 -15.01
CA PRO A 150 -4.39 26.21 -14.42
C PRO A 150 -4.96 27.63 -14.64
N PRO A 151 -6.26 27.78 -14.98
CA PRO A 151 -6.85 29.10 -15.17
C PRO A 151 -7.05 29.79 -13.82
N GLN A 152 -6.57 31.03 -13.70
CA GLN A 152 -6.92 31.91 -12.60
C GLN A 152 -8.39 32.32 -12.73
N LEU A 153 -9.24 31.77 -11.87
CA LEU A 153 -10.60 32.27 -11.70
C LEU A 153 -10.53 33.56 -10.88
N THR A 154 -10.76 34.68 -11.56
CA THR A 154 -10.90 36.01 -10.97
C THR A 154 -12.12 36.04 -10.04
N SER A 155 -11.87 36.41 -8.80
CA SER A 155 -12.81 36.58 -7.70
C SER A 155 -13.76 37.75 -7.93
N SER A 156 -14.86 37.54 -8.63
CA SER A 156 -16.01 38.48 -8.60
C SER A 156 -17.18 37.88 -9.36
N SER A 157 -18.00 37.07 -8.66
CA SER A 157 -19.46 36.84 -8.87
C SER A 157 -19.88 35.44 -8.40
N LEU A 158 -19.76 35.16 -7.10
CA LEU A 158 -20.50 34.07 -6.45
C LEU A 158 -21.17 34.63 -5.20
N SER A 159 -22.16 35.50 -5.41
CA SER A 159 -23.11 35.86 -4.38
C SER A 159 -24.04 34.68 -4.11
N MET A 160 -23.86 34.10 -2.92
CA MET A 160 -24.85 33.38 -2.10
C MET A 160 -25.99 32.66 -2.84
N ILE A 161 -25.78 31.37 -3.07
CA ILE A 161 -26.88 30.39 -2.99
C ILE A 161 -26.47 29.41 -1.89
N ARG A 162 -26.94 29.63 -0.67
CA ARG A 162 -26.94 28.59 0.37
C ARG A 162 -28.08 27.63 0.03
N PRO A 163 -27.84 26.36 -0.31
CA PRO A 163 -28.92 25.40 -0.32
C PRO A 163 -29.36 25.19 1.13
N GLN A 164 -30.60 25.60 1.46
CA GLN A 164 -31.26 25.14 2.67
C GLN A 164 -31.51 23.63 2.51
N GLN A 165 -30.53 22.81 2.85
CA GLN A 165 -30.73 21.37 2.99
C GLN A 165 -31.59 21.13 4.23
N HIS A 166 -32.86 20.82 4.03
CA HIS A 166 -33.75 20.37 5.11
C HIS A 166 -33.20 19.06 5.68
N ILE A 167 -32.80 19.05 6.94
CA ILE A 167 -32.49 17.83 7.69
C ILE A 167 -33.80 17.09 7.90
N THR A 168 -34.08 16.07 7.08
CA THR A 168 -35.19 15.15 7.34
C THR A 168 -34.85 14.30 8.55
N LEU A 169 -35.53 14.56 9.66
CA LEU A 169 -35.56 13.67 10.82
C LEU A 169 -36.26 12.38 10.38
N ILE A 170 -35.48 11.37 9.98
CA ILE A 170 -36.03 10.05 9.68
C ILE A 170 -36.45 9.44 11.03
N GLU A 171 -37.74 9.16 11.20
CA GLU A 171 -38.29 8.55 12.43
C GLU A 171 -37.64 7.20 12.77
N ASN A 172 -37.04 6.54 11.77
CA ASN A 172 -36.25 5.34 11.96
C ASN A 172 -34.97 5.39 11.09
N PRO A 173 -33.79 5.66 11.68
CA PRO A 173 -32.55 5.89 10.94
C PRO A 173 -32.10 4.68 10.11
N TYR A 174 -32.65 3.50 10.38
CA TYR A 174 -32.21 2.22 9.84
C TYR A 174 -32.99 1.75 8.59
N LEU A 175 -34.07 2.45 8.21
CA LEU A 175 -34.95 2.03 7.11
C LEU A 175 -34.22 1.83 5.77
N ARG A 176 -33.15 2.59 5.52
CA ARG A 176 -32.40 2.51 4.25
C ARG A 176 -31.54 1.25 4.14
N TYR A 177 -31.03 0.70 5.24
CA TYR A 177 -30.13 -0.47 5.21
C TYR A 177 -30.84 -1.77 5.55
N LEU A 178 -32.12 -1.72 5.94
CA LEU A 178 -32.93 -2.89 6.26
C LEU A 178 -32.95 -3.92 5.11
N HIS A 179 -33.00 -3.46 3.86
CA HIS A 179 -32.95 -4.36 2.69
C HIS A 179 -31.63 -5.14 2.57
N LEU A 180 -30.51 -4.59 3.04
CA LEU A 180 -29.20 -5.27 3.04
C LEU A 180 -29.11 -6.31 4.15
N VAL A 181 -29.84 -6.08 5.25
CA VAL A 181 -29.94 -6.99 6.39
C VAL A 181 -30.83 -8.20 6.05
N GLN A 182 -31.87 -8.00 5.25
CA GLN A 182 -32.82 -9.04 4.86
C GLN A 182 -32.22 -10.15 3.96
N GLU A 183 -31.16 -9.85 3.21
CA GLU A 183 -30.50 -10.82 2.33
C GLU A 183 -29.63 -11.86 3.08
N ILE A 184 -29.29 -11.60 4.35
CA ILE A 184 -28.39 -12.47 5.15
C ILE A 184 -29.17 -13.09 6.32
N PRO A 185 -29.41 -14.42 6.31
CA PRO A 185 -30.11 -15.09 7.39
C PRO A 185 -29.45 -14.87 8.75
N GLY A 186 -30.23 -14.37 9.72
CA GLY A 186 -29.77 -14.15 11.10
C GLY A 186 -28.96 -12.88 11.35
N LEU A 187 -28.78 -12.01 10.34
CA LEU A 187 -28.24 -10.68 10.57
C LEU A 187 -29.34 -9.79 11.16
N THR A 188 -29.15 -9.33 12.39
CA THR A 188 -30.07 -8.39 13.06
C THR A 188 -29.51 -6.97 13.01
N LEU A 189 -30.38 -5.99 13.29
CA LEU A 189 -29.96 -4.60 13.37
C LEU A 189 -28.96 -4.36 14.52
N GLU A 190 -29.20 -4.98 15.67
CA GLU A 190 -28.29 -4.95 16.81
C GLU A 190 -26.91 -5.50 16.44
N LEU A 191 -26.89 -6.61 15.69
CA LEU A 191 -25.63 -7.19 15.23
C LEU A 191 -24.89 -6.27 14.25
N LEU A 192 -25.60 -5.54 13.39
CA LEU A 192 -25.02 -4.55 12.51
C LEU A 192 -24.38 -3.39 13.29
N GLU A 193 -25.05 -2.88 14.33
CA GLU A 193 -24.45 -1.84 15.18
C GLU A 193 -23.20 -2.35 15.90
N CYS A 194 -23.22 -3.59 16.40
CA CYS A 194 -22.03 -4.24 16.97
C CYS A 194 -20.88 -4.35 15.96
N MET A 195 -21.17 -4.60 14.67
CA MET A 195 -20.16 -4.60 13.60
C MET A 195 -19.54 -3.21 13.41
N ILE A 196 -20.37 -2.16 13.33
CA ILE A 196 -19.91 -0.77 13.19
C ILE A 196 -19.09 -0.34 14.40
N GLU A 197 -19.54 -0.68 15.61
CA GLU A 197 -18.81 -0.41 16.85
C GLU A 197 -17.46 -1.13 16.86
N SER A 198 -17.44 -2.41 16.47
CA SER A 198 -16.20 -3.20 16.35
C SER A 198 -15.24 -2.59 15.32
N PHE A 199 -15.74 -2.11 14.18
CA PHE A 199 -14.93 -1.41 13.18
C PHE A 199 -14.24 -0.17 13.78
N PHE A 200 -15.00 0.72 14.42
CA PHE A 200 -14.42 1.94 14.99
C PHE A 200 -13.52 1.67 16.20
N HIS A 201 -13.76 0.59 16.93
CA HIS A 201 -12.95 0.25 18.09
C HIS A 201 -11.61 -0.41 17.72
N PHE A 202 -11.57 -1.23 16.66
CA PHE A 202 -10.40 -2.06 16.33
C PHE A 202 -9.77 -1.74 14.98
N ALA A 203 -10.57 -1.51 13.94
CA ALA A 203 -10.08 -1.40 12.57
C ALA A 203 -9.64 0.02 12.21
N ASN A 204 -10.48 0.99 12.55
CA ASN A 204 -10.23 2.41 12.28
C ASN A 204 -9.07 2.95 13.12
N PHE A 205 -8.41 2.13 13.94
CA PHE A 205 -7.16 2.46 14.61
C PHE A 205 -5.97 2.45 13.62
N GLY A 206 -5.88 1.41 12.77
CA GLY A 206 -4.76 1.22 11.84
C GLY A 206 -4.93 1.91 10.48
N ASP A 207 -6.17 1.99 9.99
CA ASP A 207 -6.53 2.68 8.75
C ASP A 207 -7.57 3.76 9.02
N GLN A 208 -7.10 4.93 9.46
CA GLN A 208 -7.91 6.08 9.90
C GLN A 208 -8.49 6.89 8.74
N VAL A 209 -9.01 6.19 7.74
CA VAL A 209 -9.54 6.76 6.51
C VAL A 209 -10.98 7.24 6.65
N ILE A 210 -11.67 6.92 7.74
CA ILE A 210 -13.07 7.27 8.00
C ILE A 210 -13.18 8.26 9.17
N SER A 211 -13.88 9.37 8.96
CA SER A 211 -14.32 10.22 10.09
C SER A 211 -15.51 9.55 10.78
N LYS A 212 -15.32 9.15 12.05
CA LYS A 212 -16.39 8.51 12.83
C LYS A 212 -17.63 9.39 12.93
N TYR A 213 -17.44 10.71 13.10
CA TYR A 213 -18.56 11.63 13.20
C TYR A 213 -19.34 11.73 11.88
N ASP A 214 -18.66 11.96 10.74
CA ASP A 214 -19.35 12.05 9.44
C ASP A 214 -20.06 10.76 9.08
N PHE A 215 -19.38 9.63 9.25
CA PHE A 215 -19.97 8.34 8.96
C PHE A 215 -21.26 8.12 9.76
N LEU A 216 -21.25 8.44 11.06
CA LEU A 216 -22.43 8.24 11.91
C LEU A 216 -23.54 9.25 11.59
N LEU A 217 -23.21 10.47 11.14
CA LEU A 217 -24.20 11.41 10.62
C LEU A 217 -24.88 10.89 9.36
N GLU A 218 -24.10 10.39 8.39
CA GLU A 218 -24.63 9.83 7.15
C GLU A 218 -25.42 8.53 7.41
N PHE A 219 -24.96 7.72 8.35
CA PHE A 219 -25.59 6.47 8.75
C PHE A 219 -26.93 6.70 9.45
N TYR A 220 -26.97 7.54 10.49
CA TYR A 220 -28.20 7.77 11.27
C TYR A 220 -29.14 8.79 10.62
N TYR A 221 -28.61 9.85 10.02
CA TYR A 221 -29.42 11.00 9.59
C TYR A 221 -29.40 11.26 8.09
N GLN A 222 -28.60 10.50 7.31
CA GLN A 222 -28.40 10.73 5.87
C GLN A 222 -27.99 12.18 5.58
N TYR A 223 -27.17 12.76 6.46
CA TYR A 223 -26.75 14.15 6.41
C TYR A 223 -25.22 14.26 6.30
N PRO A 224 -24.68 15.15 5.43
CA PRO A 224 -25.42 16.01 4.49
C PRO A 224 -26.01 15.23 3.30
N GLN A 225 -25.60 13.98 3.16
CA GLN A 225 -26.01 13.07 2.11
C GLN A 225 -26.13 11.65 2.68
N PRO A 226 -26.79 10.73 1.95
CA PRO A 226 -26.80 9.34 2.33
C PRO A 226 -25.42 8.69 2.23
N LEU A 227 -25.13 7.79 3.17
CA LEU A 227 -23.91 6.99 3.17
C LEU A 227 -23.77 6.17 1.89
N ASP A 228 -22.55 6.08 1.37
CA ASP A 228 -22.24 5.22 0.23
C ASP A 228 -22.47 3.75 0.58
N LYS A 229 -23.23 3.06 -0.28
CA LYS A 229 -23.65 1.68 -0.08
C LYS A 229 -22.46 0.73 0.07
N TYR A 230 -21.43 0.86 -0.78
CA TYR A 230 -20.32 -0.10 -0.80
C TYR A 230 -19.32 0.19 0.32
N LEU A 231 -19.16 1.46 0.68
CA LEU A 231 -18.40 1.84 1.86
C LEU A 231 -19.01 1.26 3.14
N PHE A 232 -20.33 1.37 3.28
CA PHE A 232 -21.07 0.76 4.39
C PHE A 232 -20.86 -0.77 4.45
N LEU A 233 -20.95 -1.46 3.31
CA LEU A 233 -20.74 -2.91 3.24
C LEU A 233 -19.30 -3.29 3.60
N ALA A 234 -18.29 -2.52 3.15
CA ALA A 234 -16.89 -2.75 3.50
C ALA A 234 -16.64 -2.54 5.00
N ILE A 235 -17.12 -1.45 5.58
CA ILE A 235 -17.02 -1.17 7.03
C ILE A 235 -17.65 -2.31 7.84
N SER A 236 -18.84 -2.77 7.43
CA SER A 236 -19.53 -3.87 8.10
C SER A 236 -18.76 -5.19 7.99
N ALA A 237 -18.18 -5.49 6.81
CA ALA A 237 -17.33 -6.67 6.62
C ALA A 237 -16.08 -6.64 7.50
N VAL A 238 -15.47 -5.47 7.69
CA VAL A 238 -14.32 -5.27 8.58
C VAL A 238 -14.74 -5.43 10.03
N GLY A 239 -15.88 -4.85 10.41
CA GLY A 239 -16.50 -5.05 11.71
C GLY A 239 -16.70 -6.53 12.04
N CYS A 240 -17.23 -7.34 11.11
CA CYS A 240 -17.40 -8.78 11.28
C CYS A 240 -16.11 -9.50 11.66
N HIS A 241 -14.97 -9.13 11.08
CA HIS A 241 -13.69 -9.78 11.35
C HIS A 241 -13.33 -9.68 12.84
N PHE A 242 -13.36 -8.47 13.39
CA PHE A 242 -13.04 -8.24 14.80
C PHE A 242 -14.13 -8.74 15.75
N LEU A 243 -15.39 -8.64 15.34
CA LEU A 243 -16.52 -9.13 16.14
C LEU A 243 -16.49 -10.66 16.30
N SER A 244 -16.04 -11.39 15.27
CA SER A 244 -15.93 -12.85 15.31
C SER A 244 -14.90 -13.36 16.32
N SER A 245 -13.92 -12.53 16.70
CA SER A 245 -12.90 -12.85 17.69
C SER A 245 -13.33 -12.55 19.13
N GLN A 246 -14.52 -11.98 19.35
CA GLN A 246 -14.98 -11.61 20.69
C GLN A 246 -15.56 -12.81 21.45
N PRO A 247 -15.21 -13.02 22.74
CA PRO A 247 -15.65 -14.19 23.51
C PRO A 247 -17.18 -14.35 23.61
N HIS A 248 -17.92 -13.24 23.66
CA HIS A 248 -19.37 -13.25 23.79
C HIS A 248 -20.10 -13.61 22.47
N MET A 249 -19.40 -13.65 21.34
CA MET A 249 -19.98 -13.93 20.02
C MET A 249 -19.90 -15.41 19.61
N THR A 250 -19.41 -16.29 20.48
CA THR A 250 -19.14 -17.72 20.20
C THR A 250 -20.32 -18.45 19.53
N ASN A 251 -21.56 -18.13 19.90
CA ASN A 251 -22.77 -18.76 19.34
C ASN A 251 -23.19 -18.22 17.95
N GLN A 252 -22.62 -17.10 17.50
CA GLN A 252 -22.96 -16.44 16.24
C GLN A 252 -21.80 -16.40 15.24
N VAL A 253 -20.65 -17.02 15.55
CA VAL A 253 -19.43 -16.98 14.72
C VAL A 253 -19.68 -17.45 13.28
N SER A 254 -20.51 -18.47 13.08
CA SER A 254 -20.85 -18.98 11.74
C SER A 254 -21.62 -17.95 10.91
N THR A 255 -22.61 -17.30 11.51
CA THR A 255 -23.39 -16.21 10.90
C THR A 255 -22.51 -15.02 10.57
N ILE A 256 -21.66 -14.58 11.51
CA ILE A 256 -20.74 -13.44 11.32
C ILE A 256 -19.73 -13.76 10.21
N SER A 257 -19.22 -14.99 10.14
CA SER A 257 -18.28 -15.42 9.09
C SER A 257 -18.93 -15.51 7.72
N ALA A 258 -20.19 -15.95 7.64
CA ALA A 258 -20.99 -15.93 6.41
C ALA A 258 -21.28 -14.48 5.97
N ALA A 259 -21.70 -13.62 6.90
CA ALA A 259 -21.94 -12.20 6.66
C ALA A 259 -20.68 -11.50 6.15
N ARG A 260 -19.53 -11.70 6.80
CA ARG A 260 -18.23 -11.16 6.36
C ARG A 260 -17.94 -11.44 4.89
N ARG A 261 -18.07 -12.72 4.48
CA ARG A 261 -17.80 -13.13 3.09
C ARG A 261 -18.80 -12.53 2.10
N TYR A 262 -20.08 -12.50 2.45
CA TYR A 262 -21.13 -11.93 1.61
C TYR A 262 -20.94 -10.41 1.42
N LEU A 263 -20.78 -9.68 2.52
CA LEU A 263 -20.62 -8.24 2.54
C LEU A 263 -19.36 -7.81 1.78
N TRP A 264 -18.23 -8.50 2.00
CA TRP A 264 -16.98 -8.24 1.27
C TRP A 264 -17.18 -8.44 -0.24
N LYS A 265 -17.81 -9.55 -0.65
CA LYS A 265 -18.07 -9.83 -2.07
C LYS A 265 -18.93 -8.75 -2.72
N LYS A 266 -20.03 -8.35 -2.06
CA LYS A 266 -20.94 -7.31 -2.57
C LYS A 266 -20.30 -5.93 -2.64
N ALA A 267 -19.50 -5.57 -1.62
CA ALA A 267 -18.72 -4.34 -1.64
C ALA A 267 -17.70 -4.34 -2.79
N MET A 268 -17.01 -5.45 -3.02
CA MET A 268 -16.01 -5.59 -4.07
C MET A 268 -16.62 -5.48 -5.48
N GLU A 269 -17.75 -6.15 -5.73
CA GLU A 269 -18.47 -6.08 -7.01
C GLU A 269 -18.81 -4.61 -7.36
N GLY A 270 -19.39 -3.88 -6.40
CA GLY A 270 -19.77 -2.49 -6.61
C GLY A 270 -18.62 -1.50 -6.66
N ALA A 271 -17.61 -1.65 -5.79
CA ALA A 271 -16.44 -0.77 -5.79
C ALA A 271 -15.67 -0.88 -7.12
N MET A 272 -15.55 -2.09 -7.67
CA MET A 272 -14.94 -2.30 -8.98
C MET A 272 -15.75 -1.65 -10.09
N GLU A 273 -17.08 -1.84 -10.11
CA GLU A 273 -17.95 -1.17 -11.09
C GLU A 273 -17.81 0.36 -11.03
N GLN A 274 -17.83 0.94 -9.83
CA GLN A 274 -17.63 2.37 -9.62
C GLN A 274 -16.24 2.85 -10.06
N SER A 275 -15.20 2.05 -9.84
CA SER A 275 -13.82 2.41 -10.19
C SER A 275 -13.60 2.63 -11.69
N TYR A 276 -14.44 2.06 -12.56
CA TYR A 276 -14.37 2.26 -14.01
C TYR A 276 -15.07 3.54 -14.49
N THR A 277 -15.89 4.18 -13.65
CA THR A 277 -16.75 5.30 -14.06
C THR A 277 -16.22 6.64 -13.56
N ARG A 278 -16.06 6.80 -12.26
CA ARG A 278 -15.64 8.07 -11.64
C ARG A 278 -14.94 7.82 -10.31
N PRO A 279 -13.76 8.40 -10.07
CA PRO A 279 -13.12 8.27 -8.77
C PRO A 279 -13.87 9.07 -7.71
N SER A 280 -13.99 8.48 -6.53
CA SER A 280 -14.63 9.09 -5.37
C SER A 280 -13.90 8.69 -4.09
N ILE A 281 -14.00 9.54 -3.05
CA ILE A 281 -13.44 9.24 -1.73
C ILE A 281 -14.03 7.96 -1.15
N SER A 282 -15.35 7.74 -1.29
CA SER A 282 -16.01 6.54 -0.78
C SER A 282 -15.52 5.28 -1.46
N THR A 283 -15.32 5.29 -2.79
CA THR A 283 -14.77 4.13 -3.51
C THR A 283 -13.32 3.86 -3.12
N ILE A 284 -12.49 4.89 -2.94
CA ILE A 284 -11.10 4.75 -2.44
C ILE A 284 -11.10 4.10 -1.06
N GLN A 285 -11.86 4.66 -0.10
CA GLN A 285 -11.99 4.12 1.24
C GLN A 285 -12.48 2.66 1.21
N THR A 286 -13.47 2.36 0.36
CA THR A 286 -13.99 1.00 0.17
C THR A 286 -12.89 0.05 -0.28
N LEU A 287 -12.15 0.39 -1.35
CA LEU A 287 -11.06 -0.45 -1.86
C LEU A 287 -9.96 -0.65 -0.80
N MET A 288 -9.57 0.40 -0.08
CA MET A 288 -8.57 0.31 1.00
C MET A 288 -9.01 -0.67 2.09
N LEU A 289 -10.25 -0.57 2.57
CA LEU A 289 -10.80 -1.47 3.58
C LEU A 289 -10.93 -2.92 3.08
N LEU A 290 -11.31 -3.11 1.81
CA LEU A 290 -11.40 -4.44 1.20
C LEU A 290 -10.03 -5.10 1.01
N GLY A 291 -8.99 -4.32 0.67
CA GLY A 291 -7.62 -4.80 0.53
C GLY A 291 -7.07 -5.34 1.85
N VAL A 292 -7.31 -4.62 2.94
CA VAL A 292 -6.88 -5.00 4.30
C VAL A 292 -7.48 -6.35 4.76
N LEU A 293 -8.73 -6.60 4.34
CA LEU A 293 -9.50 -7.81 4.62
C LEU A 293 -9.38 -8.91 3.57
N ALA A 294 -8.72 -8.65 2.44
CA ALA A 294 -8.80 -9.46 1.24
C ALA A 294 -8.69 -10.94 1.64
N PRO A 295 -9.77 -11.74 1.48
CA PRO A 295 -9.82 -13.05 2.08
C PRO A 295 -8.60 -13.83 1.62
N GLY A 296 -7.89 -14.40 2.58
CA GLY A 296 -6.87 -15.41 2.36
C GLY A 296 -7.54 -16.52 1.58
N SER A 297 -7.58 -16.38 0.26
CA SER A 297 -8.09 -17.42 -0.61
C SER A 297 -7.18 -18.60 -0.30
N LYS A 298 -7.73 -19.74 0.10
CA LYS A 298 -6.97 -20.97 0.18
C LYS A 298 -6.30 -21.18 -1.19
N GLY A 299 -5.06 -20.73 -1.35
CA GLY A 299 -4.35 -20.67 -2.64
C GLY A 299 -3.66 -19.32 -2.97
N VAL A 300 -2.94 -19.35 -4.09
CA VAL A 300 -2.03 -18.30 -4.60
C VAL A 300 -2.75 -16.98 -4.98
N GLY A 301 -4.07 -17.00 -5.11
CA GLY A 301 -4.87 -15.87 -5.62
C GLY A 301 -5.01 -14.67 -4.68
N GLY A 302 -5.00 -14.89 -3.36
CA GLY A 302 -5.33 -13.84 -2.37
C GLY A 302 -4.38 -12.63 -2.39
N LYS A 303 -3.06 -12.88 -2.44
CA LYS A 303 -2.02 -11.81 -2.51
C LYS A 303 -2.08 -11.04 -3.83
N SER A 304 -2.52 -11.66 -4.91
CA SER A 304 -2.69 -10.97 -6.20
C SER A 304 -3.95 -10.10 -6.19
N THR A 305 -5.05 -10.56 -5.59
CA THR A 305 -6.27 -9.77 -5.43
C THR A 305 -6.01 -8.51 -4.60
N ASN A 306 -5.35 -8.64 -3.44
CA ASN A 306 -5.03 -7.48 -2.60
C ASN A 306 -4.16 -6.46 -3.36
N TRP A 307 -3.12 -6.94 -4.05
CA TRP A 307 -2.26 -6.09 -4.88
C TRP A 307 -3.02 -5.29 -5.94
N LEU A 308 -4.00 -5.92 -6.61
CA LEU A 308 -4.82 -5.25 -7.62
C LEU A 308 -5.79 -4.23 -7.00
N ILE A 309 -6.41 -4.57 -5.88
CA ILE A 309 -7.30 -3.65 -5.14
C ILE A 309 -6.53 -2.41 -4.69
N LEU A 310 -5.37 -2.61 -4.07
CA LEU A 310 -4.50 -1.52 -3.62
C LEU A 310 -4.03 -0.68 -4.81
N GLY A 311 -3.63 -1.31 -5.92
CA GLY A 311 -3.26 -0.61 -7.14
C GLY A 311 -4.39 0.26 -7.71
N ALA A 312 -5.63 -0.24 -7.71
CA ALA A 312 -6.80 0.52 -8.13
C ALA A 312 -7.04 1.74 -7.23
N ALA A 313 -6.99 1.56 -5.91
CA ALA A 313 -7.12 2.65 -4.95
C ALA A 313 -6.03 3.72 -5.13
N ILE A 314 -4.77 3.31 -5.36
CA ILE A 314 -3.65 4.24 -5.60
C ILE A 314 -3.91 5.07 -6.86
N ARG A 315 -4.39 4.44 -7.94
CA ARG A 315 -4.67 5.16 -9.19
C ARG A 315 -5.84 6.13 -9.04
N MET A 316 -6.86 5.77 -8.26
CA MET A 316 -7.96 6.68 -7.94
C MET A 316 -7.50 7.87 -7.08
N CYS A 317 -6.63 7.65 -6.09
CA CYS A 317 -6.01 8.73 -5.32
C CYS A 317 -5.22 9.70 -6.22
N GLN A 318 -4.49 9.17 -7.20
CA GLN A 318 -3.74 9.97 -8.17
C GLN A 318 -4.64 10.76 -9.10
N ASP A 319 -5.70 10.13 -9.62
CA ASP A 319 -6.69 10.77 -10.49
C ASP A 319 -7.39 11.94 -9.78
N MET A 320 -7.71 11.75 -8.49
CA MET A 320 -8.27 12.80 -7.64
C MET A 320 -7.24 13.81 -7.11
N GLY A 321 -5.96 13.64 -7.43
CA GLY A 321 -4.89 14.56 -7.04
C GLY A 321 -4.55 14.58 -5.54
N LEU A 322 -4.84 13.52 -4.78
CA LEU A 322 -4.66 13.46 -3.31
C LEU A 322 -3.20 13.53 -2.85
N PHE A 323 -2.24 13.27 -3.75
CA PHE A 323 -0.81 13.26 -3.42
C PHE A 323 -0.12 14.62 -3.58
N TYR A 324 -0.89 15.68 -3.83
CA TYR A 324 -0.37 17.03 -3.98
C TYR A 324 -1.19 18.01 -3.14
N GLU A 325 -0.56 18.60 -2.12
CA GLU A 325 -1.21 19.52 -1.18
C GLU A 325 -1.90 20.69 -1.89
N ALA A 326 -1.25 21.25 -2.93
CA ALA A 326 -1.79 22.36 -3.71
C ALA A 326 -3.18 22.08 -4.31
N ASN A 327 -3.49 20.81 -4.59
CA ASN A 327 -4.78 20.42 -5.19
C ASN A 327 -5.94 20.41 -4.19
N ILE A 328 -5.66 20.48 -2.88
CA ILE A 328 -6.70 20.37 -1.84
C ILE A 328 -6.87 21.64 -1.01
N GLN A 329 -6.02 22.65 -1.17
CA GLN A 329 -6.04 23.89 -0.37
C GLN A 329 -7.34 24.71 -0.46
N HIS A 330 -8.12 24.52 -1.53
CA HIS A 330 -9.40 25.20 -1.74
C HIS A 330 -10.58 24.53 -1.02
N LEU A 331 -10.37 23.34 -0.43
CA LEU A 331 -11.38 22.55 0.26
C LEU A 331 -11.52 23.00 1.72
N SER A 332 -12.59 22.55 2.40
CA SER A 332 -12.74 22.81 3.84
C SER A 332 -11.60 22.15 4.62
N LYS A 333 -11.26 22.71 5.79
CA LYS A 333 -10.21 22.15 6.66
C LYS A 333 -10.44 20.68 6.96
N ARG A 334 -11.70 20.30 7.14
CA ARG A 334 -12.10 18.93 7.45
C ARG A 334 -11.86 17.98 6.28
N GLU A 335 -12.22 18.41 5.08
CA GLU A 335 -11.98 17.64 3.85
C GLU A 335 -10.48 17.51 3.57
N ILE A 336 -9.69 18.57 3.78
CA ILE A 336 -8.23 18.54 3.69
C ILE A 336 -7.67 17.47 4.64
N GLN A 337 -8.08 17.47 5.91
CA GLN A 337 -7.58 16.49 6.87
C GLN A 337 -8.00 15.06 6.53
N LEU A 338 -9.22 14.84 6.05
CA LEU A 338 -9.65 13.52 5.57
C LEU A 338 -8.77 13.03 4.42
N ARG A 339 -8.48 13.89 3.44
CA ARG A 339 -7.63 13.55 2.28
C ARG A 339 -6.18 13.28 2.66
N ARG A 340 -5.62 14.06 3.60
CA ARG A 340 -4.27 13.79 4.16
C ARG A 340 -4.22 12.43 4.82
N ARG A 341 -5.22 12.07 5.64
CA ARG A 341 -5.32 10.74 6.27
C ARG A 341 -5.38 9.63 5.22
N ILE A 342 -6.25 9.76 4.21
CA ILE A 342 -6.34 8.79 3.10
C ILE A 342 -5.01 8.64 2.36
N ALA A 343 -4.36 9.76 2.02
CA ALA A 343 -3.08 9.76 1.30
C ALA A 343 -1.97 9.06 2.08
N TYR A 344 -1.86 9.30 3.39
CA TYR A 344 -0.86 8.62 4.21
C TYR A 344 -1.23 7.17 4.51
N SER A 345 -2.50 6.84 4.76
CA SER A 345 -2.93 5.46 4.96
C SER A 345 -2.63 4.60 3.72
N ILE A 346 -2.90 5.11 2.51
CA ILE A 346 -2.57 4.34 1.29
C ILE A 346 -1.07 4.27 1.03
N TYR A 347 -0.29 5.30 1.41
CA TYR A 347 1.17 5.25 1.40
C TYR A 347 1.70 4.14 2.32
N ILE A 348 1.18 4.05 3.55
CA ILE A 348 1.53 3.00 4.52
C ILE A 348 1.21 1.63 3.92
N GLN A 349 -0.01 1.42 3.43
CA GLN A 349 -0.42 0.14 2.84
C GLN A 349 0.48 -0.28 1.67
N ASP A 350 0.83 0.65 0.78
CA ASP A 350 1.73 0.41 -0.36
C ASP A 350 3.12 -0.07 0.10
N LYS A 351 3.71 0.53 1.14
CA LYS A 351 5.03 0.13 1.66
C LYS A 351 4.99 -1.19 2.43
N PHE A 352 4.01 -1.36 3.32
CA PHE A 352 3.87 -2.57 4.11
C PHE A 352 3.57 -3.77 3.22
N PHE A 353 2.65 -3.63 2.26
CA PHE A 353 2.31 -4.72 1.36
C PHE A 353 3.49 -5.11 0.44
N SER A 354 4.24 -4.12 -0.03
CA SER A 354 5.44 -4.36 -0.82
C SER A 354 6.51 -5.14 -0.05
N ALA A 355 6.68 -4.80 1.24
CA ALA A 355 7.60 -5.51 2.12
C ALA A 355 7.22 -6.98 2.34
N THR A 356 5.93 -7.28 2.44
CA THR A 356 5.44 -8.62 2.77
C THR A 356 5.29 -9.53 1.56
N CYS A 357 5.07 -8.95 0.38
CA CYS A 357 4.87 -9.71 -0.85
C CYS A 357 6.09 -9.72 -1.78
N GLY A 358 7.16 -9.00 -1.44
CA GLY A 358 8.35 -8.86 -2.29
C GLY A 358 8.04 -8.15 -3.62
N LYS A 359 7.04 -7.27 -3.62
CA LYS A 359 6.62 -6.51 -4.81
C LYS A 359 7.17 -5.08 -4.74
N PRO A 360 7.43 -4.42 -5.88
CA PRO A 360 7.83 -3.02 -5.87
C PRO A 360 6.65 -2.15 -5.44
N PHE A 361 6.88 -1.19 -4.54
CA PHE A 361 5.84 -0.23 -4.16
C PHE A 361 5.54 0.75 -5.30
N THR A 362 4.31 1.25 -5.34
CA THR A 362 3.79 2.06 -6.46
C THR A 362 3.95 3.56 -6.24
N ILE A 363 3.79 4.03 -4.99
CA ILE A 363 3.86 5.45 -4.65
C ILE A 363 5.32 5.82 -4.43
N ARG A 364 5.84 6.68 -5.30
CA ARG A 364 7.19 7.24 -5.19
C ARG A 364 7.17 8.48 -4.31
N ASP A 365 8.26 8.71 -3.57
CA ASP A 365 8.35 9.90 -2.72
C ASP A 365 8.37 11.20 -3.54
N ASP A 366 8.98 11.19 -4.73
CA ASP A 366 8.99 12.33 -5.66
C ASP A 366 7.57 12.77 -6.08
N ASP A 367 6.63 11.82 -6.08
CA ASP A 367 5.24 12.02 -6.52
C ASP A 367 4.29 12.21 -5.32
N PHE A 368 4.82 12.33 -4.10
CA PHE A 368 4.05 12.41 -2.86
C PHE A 368 4.43 13.65 -2.05
N ASN A 369 3.62 14.70 -2.17
CA ASN A 369 3.79 15.96 -1.49
C ASN A 369 2.51 16.31 -0.71
N VAL A 370 2.37 15.75 0.48
CA VAL A 370 1.21 15.91 1.36
C VAL A 370 1.72 16.30 2.73
N GLU A 371 1.07 17.26 3.39
CA GLU A 371 1.40 17.62 4.77
C GLU A 371 0.87 16.58 5.75
N LEU A 372 1.57 16.38 6.87
CA LEU A 372 1.12 15.47 7.94
C LEU A 372 -0.32 15.82 8.40
N PRO A 373 -1.17 14.80 8.66
CA PRO A 373 -2.49 15.02 9.20
C PRO A 373 -2.39 15.52 10.64
N LEU A 374 -3.42 16.25 11.09
CA LEU A 374 -3.57 16.62 12.49
C LEU A 374 -3.71 15.38 13.37
N ILE A 375 -3.30 15.51 14.63
CA ILE A 375 -3.40 14.43 15.63
C ILE A 375 -4.84 14.22 16.13
N HIS A 376 -5.72 15.21 15.95
CA HIS A 376 -7.12 15.18 16.39
C HIS A 376 -8.06 15.48 15.21
N GLU A 377 -9.33 15.09 15.36
CA GLU A 377 -10.37 15.40 14.37
C GLU A 377 -10.70 16.90 14.36
N VAL A 378 -11.19 17.40 13.22
CA VAL A 378 -11.58 18.81 13.03
C VAL A 378 -13.07 18.98 13.33
N GLU A 379 -13.40 20.04 14.06
CA GLU A 379 -14.80 20.41 14.35
C GLU A 379 -15.56 20.76 13.06
N PRO A 380 -16.86 20.41 12.94
CA PRO A 380 -17.67 20.81 11.81
C PRO A 380 -17.74 22.33 11.66
N ASP A 381 -17.68 22.85 10.42
CA ASP A 381 -17.69 24.30 10.15
C ASP A 381 -18.95 25.02 10.70
N ASN A 382 -20.06 24.29 10.82
CA ASN A 382 -21.34 24.80 11.36
C ASN A 382 -21.59 24.38 12.82
N GLY A 383 -20.60 23.80 13.49
CA GLY A 383 -20.74 23.20 14.82
C GLY A 383 -21.64 21.96 14.84
N PHE A 384 -21.95 21.47 16.05
CA PHE A 384 -22.78 20.28 16.28
C PHE A 384 -24.28 20.60 16.16
N ILE A 385 -24.75 20.93 14.95
CA ILE A 385 -26.12 21.39 14.66
C ILE A 385 -27.19 20.40 15.18
N LEU A 386 -26.91 19.09 15.16
CA LEU A 386 -27.92 18.11 15.54
C LEU A 386 -28.34 18.16 17.01
N LYS A 387 -27.48 18.58 17.94
CA LYS A 387 -27.85 18.66 19.37
C LYS A 387 -29.05 19.57 19.61
N SER A 388 -29.12 20.70 18.89
CA SER A 388 -30.25 21.63 19.02
C SER A 388 -31.51 21.08 18.37
N ILE A 389 -31.37 20.39 17.23
CA ILE A 389 -32.48 19.81 16.45
C ILE A 389 -33.09 18.59 17.15
N THR A 390 -32.28 17.71 17.74
CA THR A 390 -32.73 16.47 18.39
C THR A 390 -33.12 16.66 19.85
N LYS A 391 -33.19 17.91 20.34
CA LYS A 391 -33.40 18.25 21.76
C LYS A 391 -32.43 17.49 22.69
N GLY A 392 -31.18 17.33 22.25
CA GLY A 392 -30.12 16.66 22.99
C GLY A 392 -30.15 15.13 22.99
N ARG A 393 -31.04 14.46 22.24
CA ARG A 393 -31.09 12.99 22.16
C ARG A 393 -30.33 12.50 20.92
N LEU A 394 -29.06 12.13 21.10
CA LEU A 394 -28.23 11.53 20.06
C LEU A 394 -27.99 10.03 20.33
N PRO A 395 -27.80 9.20 19.29
CA PRO A 395 -27.29 7.84 19.46
C PRO A 395 -25.95 7.83 20.21
N LYS A 396 -25.75 6.84 21.09
CA LYS A 396 -24.57 6.72 21.96
C LYS A 396 -23.25 6.83 21.19
N LEU A 397 -23.12 6.16 20.04
CA LEU A 397 -21.90 6.20 19.22
C LEU A 397 -21.61 7.59 18.64
N LEU A 398 -22.64 8.33 18.26
CA LEU A 398 -22.50 9.68 17.72
C LEU A 398 -22.15 10.67 18.83
N GLU A 399 -22.77 10.55 20.01
CA GLU A 399 -22.44 11.35 21.18
C GLU A 399 -20.96 11.17 21.60
N GLN A 400 -20.47 9.93 21.58
CA GLN A 400 -19.05 9.64 21.82
C GLN A 400 -18.14 10.31 20.78
N ALA A 401 -18.52 10.29 19.50
CA ALA A 401 -17.75 10.93 18.44
C ALA A 401 -17.69 12.46 18.60
N GLU A 402 -18.80 13.10 18.96
CA GLU A 402 -18.82 14.54 19.24
C GLU A 402 -17.93 14.91 20.43
N ARG A 403 -17.95 14.09 21.49
CA ARG A 403 -17.13 14.30 22.68
C ARG A 403 -15.64 14.28 22.36
N VAL A 404 -15.20 13.29 21.58
CA VAL A 404 -13.82 13.16 21.11
C VAL A 404 -13.35 14.40 20.33
N ILE A 405 -14.22 14.95 19.47
CA ILE A 405 -13.91 16.18 18.72
C ILE A 405 -13.81 17.37 19.67
N TYR A 406 -14.78 17.53 20.57
CA TYR A 406 -14.83 18.64 21.53
C TYR A 406 -13.62 18.64 22.47
N GLU A 407 -13.23 17.47 22.97
CA GLU A 407 -12.07 17.28 23.86
C GLU A 407 -10.73 17.32 23.10
N LYS A 408 -10.74 17.41 21.76
CA LYS A 408 -9.56 17.32 20.89
C LYS A 408 -8.70 16.10 21.19
N SER A 409 -9.33 14.96 21.45
CA SER A 409 -8.60 13.73 21.78
C SER A 409 -7.65 13.34 20.63
N PRO A 410 -6.44 12.85 20.93
CA PRO A 410 -5.40 12.57 19.93
C PRO A 410 -5.66 11.25 19.17
N VAL A 411 -6.84 11.13 18.56
CA VAL A 411 -7.30 9.90 17.88
C VAL A 411 -6.44 9.47 16.70
N TYR A 412 -5.62 10.37 16.15
CA TYR A 412 -4.75 10.09 15.01
C TYR A 412 -3.26 9.93 15.36
N SER A 413 -2.94 9.86 16.65
CA SER A 413 -1.59 9.53 17.14
C SER A 413 -1.03 8.25 16.50
N ALA A 414 -1.83 7.20 16.42
CA ALA A 414 -1.40 5.93 15.84
C ALA A 414 -1.04 6.02 14.35
N LEU A 415 -1.79 6.79 13.55
CA LEU A 415 -1.46 7.02 12.15
C LEU A 415 -0.11 7.71 12.00
N LEU A 416 0.19 8.70 12.84
CA LEU A 416 1.48 9.40 12.79
C LEU A 416 2.67 8.47 13.10
N GLU A 417 2.48 7.53 14.03
CA GLU A 417 3.49 6.49 14.31
C GLU A 417 3.63 5.50 13.14
N LEU A 418 2.52 5.08 12.53
CA LEU A 418 2.55 4.22 11.35
C LEU A 418 3.23 4.89 10.15
N ILE A 419 3.06 6.20 9.96
CA ILE A 419 3.79 6.97 8.94
C ILE A 419 5.30 6.88 9.19
N SER A 420 5.73 7.06 10.44
CA SER A 420 7.15 6.98 10.81
C SER A 420 7.75 5.61 10.46
N VAL A 421 7.06 4.53 10.81
CA VAL A 421 7.48 3.16 10.46
C VAL A 421 7.47 2.94 8.95
N ALA A 422 6.46 3.43 8.23
CA ALA A 422 6.38 3.28 6.78
C ALA A 422 7.59 3.91 6.08
N HIS A 423 8.07 5.06 6.55
CA HIS A 423 9.28 5.69 6.03
C HIS A 423 10.55 4.88 6.33
N ALA A 424 10.65 4.25 7.51
CA ALA A 424 11.75 3.34 7.84
C ALA A 424 11.71 2.08 6.93
N ILE A 425 10.56 1.43 6.81
CA ILE A 425 10.36 0.26 5.92
C ILE A 425 10.70 0.62 4.48
N ARG A 426 10.22 1.75 3.97
CA ARG A 426 10.56 2.25 2.64
C ARG A 426 12.08 2.37 2.45
N SER A 427 12.79 2.95 3.42
CA SER A 427 14.25 3.08 3.38
C SER A 427 14.94 1.72 3.31
N ILE A 428 14.45 0.73 4.06
CA ILE A 428 14.92 -0.66 4.03
C ILE A 428 14.66 -1.27 2.64
N LEU A 429 13.45 -1.14 2.10
CA LEU A 429 13.08 -1.70 0.80
C LEU A 429 13.94 -1.15 -0.33
N VAL A 430 14.16 0.16 -0.37
CA VAL A 430 15.00 0.81 -1.38
C VAL A 430 16.46 0.32 -1.28
N SER A 431 16.96 0.14 -0.06
CA SER A 431 18.37 -0.22 0.18
C SER A 431 18.68 -1.69 -0.10
N PHE A 432 17.76 -2.60 0.24
CA PHE A 432 18.02 -4.05 0.26
C PHE A 432 17.21 -4.87 -0.74
N TYR A 433 16.01 -4.41 -1.13
CA TYR A 433 15.05 -5.24 -1.86
C TYR A 433 14.73 -4.73 -3.27
N MET A 434 15.01 -3.46 -3.58
CA MET A 434 14.80 -2.92 -4.92
C MET A 434 16.04 -3.07 -5.82
N PRO A 435 15.86 -3.30 -7.14
CA PRO A 435 16.99 -3.34 -8.08
C PRO A 435 17.74 -2.01 -8.06
N LYS A 436 19.03 -2.02 -7.68
CA LYS A 436 19.86 -0.81 -7.57
C LYS A 436 19.97 -0.09 -8.93
N ILE A 437 19.25 1.00 -9.10
CA ILE A 437 19.54 1.99 -10.14
C ILE A 437 20.63 2.91 -9.58
N ILE A 438 21.89 2.51 -9.78
CA ILE A 438 23.12 3.33 -9.69
C ILE A 438 22.98 4.60 -8.83
N SER A 439 22.92 4.43 -7.51
CA SER A 439 23.37 5.45 -6.56
C SER A 439 23.93 4.72 -5.34
N ASN A 440 25.23 4.92 -5.09
CA ASN A 440 25.97 4.42 -3.94
C ASN A 440 25.66 5.27 -2.70
N THR A 441 24.39 5.50 -2.39
CA THR A 441 24.03 6.15 -1.13
C THR A 441 23.76 5.05 -0.12
N ASP A 442 24.68 4.90 0.85
CA ASP A 442 24.38 4.20 2.10
C ASP A 442 23.29 5.02 2.81
N ILE A 443 22.05 4.57 2.68
CA ILE A 443 20.93 5.17 3.39
C ILE A 443 20.99 4.60 4.81
N ASP A 444 21.20 5.46 5.80
CA ASP A 444 21.09 5.05 7.20
C ASP A 444 19.63 4.67 7.51
N VAL A 445 19.43 3.39 7.77
CA VAL A 445 18.13 2.77 8.07
C VAL A 445 17.99 2.42 9.55
N ASP A 446 19.09 2.33 10.28
CA ASP A 446 19.11 1.77 11.62
C ASP A 446 18.79 2.85 12.66
N THR A 447 19.40 4.05 12.51
CA THR A 447 19.14 5.17 13.43
C THR A 447 17.67 5.56 13.50
N PRO A 448 16.95 5.79 12.37
CA PRO A 448 15.54 6.19 12.43
C PRO A 448 14.64 5.12 13.05
N LEU A 449 14.96 3.84 12.83
CA LEU A 449 14.20 2.72 13.36
C LEU A 449 14.40 2.57 14.89
N MET A 450 15.63 2.75 15.37
CA MET A 450 15.95 2.74 16.81
C MET A 450 15.35 3.94 17.54
N GLU A 451 15.43 5.14 16.96
CA GLU A 451 14.80 6.35 17.51
C GLU A 451 13.29 6.19 17.59
N TRP A 452 12.66 5.60 16.56
CA TRP A 452 11.24 5.32 16.59
C TRP A 452 10.88 4.35 17.72
N GLN A 453 11.61 3.24 17.87
CA GLN A 453 11.38 2.29 18.97
C GLN A 453 11.47 2.98 20.35
N ALA A 454 12.52 3.79 20.58
CA ALA A 454 12.70 4.50 21.83
C ALA A 454 11.54 5.46 22.14
N ARG A 455 10.98 6.12 21.11
CA ARG A 455 9.78 6.96 21.28
C ARG A 455 8.54 6.15 21.65
N ILE A 456 8.36 4.97 21.03
CA ILE A 456 7.22 4.09 21.32
C ILE A 456 7.28 3.58 22.77
N ASP A 457 8.45 3.10 23.21
CA ASP A 457 8.65 2.57 24.56
C ASP A 457 8.41 3.64 25.65
N ALA A 458 8.64 4.92 25.33
CA ALA A 458 8.47 6.03 26.26
C ALA A 458 7.04 6.60 26.33
N ASN A 459 6.30 6.63 25.21
CA ASN A 459 5.14 7.51 25.05
C ASN A 459 3.82 6.82 24.72
N VAL A 460 3.81 5.50 24.50
CA VAL A 460 2.61 4.80 23.99
C VAL A 460 1.84 4.10 25.10
N SER A 461 0.50 4.12 24.96
CA SER A 461 -0.42 3.41 25.85
C SER A 461 -0.15 1.89 25.85
N SER A 462 -0.47 1.21 26.95
CA SER A 462 -0.28 -0.25 27.06
C SER A 462 -1.06 -1.08 26.04
N ARG A 463 -2.10 -0.51 25.41
CA ARG A 463 -2.95 -1.22 24.44
C ARG A 463 -2.28 -1.38 23.08
N ASP A 464 -1.52 -0.38 22.64
CA ASP A 464 -1.01 -0.30 21.26
C ASP A 464 0.45 -0.73 21.15
N ILE A 465 1.16 -0.81 22.28
CA ILE A 465 2.58 -1.13 22.35
C ILE A 465 2.90 -2.48 21.70
N GLU A 466 1.99 -3.46 21.79
CA GLU A 466 2.21 -4.79 21.25
C GLU A 466 2.16 -4.80 19.71
N LEU A 467 1.27 -3.99 19.13
CA LEU A 467 1.24 -3.79 17.68
C LEU A 467 2.54 -3.14 17.19
N TYR A 468 3.03 -2.10 17.87
CA TYR A 468 4.28 -1.46 17.45
C TYR A 468 5.50 -2.37 17.62
N ARG A 469 5.54 -3.21 18.66
CA ARG A 469 6.57 -4.25 18.82
C ARG A 469 6.55 -5.27 17.69
N LEU A 470 5.35 -5.68 17.25
CA LEU A 470 5.19 -6.53 16.06
C LEU A 470 5.77 -5.87 14.81
N LEU A 471 5.44 -4.61 14.57
CA LEU A 471 5.94 -3.85 13.41
C LEU A 471 7.45 -3.65 13.46
N TYR A 472 7.98 -3.34 14.64
CA TYR A 472 9.42 -3.24 14.86
C TYR A 472 10.13 -4.56 14.56
N SER A 473 9.60 -5.68 15.08
CA SER A 473 10.15 -7.01 14.84
C SER A 473 10.11 -7.36 13.35
N GLY A 474 9.05 -7.01 12.63
CA GLY A 474 8.97 -7.14 11.18
C GLY A 474 10.03 -6.31 10.44
N ALA A 475 10.25 -5.06 10.86
CA ALA A 475 11.28 -4.19 10.28
C ALA A 475 12.70 -4.72 10.52
N LEU A 476 13.00 -5.28 11.70
CA LEU A 476 14.27 -5.95 11.98
C LEU A 476 14.52 -7.13 11.05
N LEU A 477 13.51 -7.99 10.85
CA LEU A 477 13.60 -9.12 9.93
C LEU A 477 13.87 -8.65 8.49
N LEU A 478 13.18 -7.62 8.02
CA LEU A 478 13.43 -7.04 6.70
C LEU A 478 14.85 -6.44 6.60
N ARG A 479 15.31 -5.74 7.64
CA ARG A 479 16.59 -5.05 7.62
C ARG A 479 17.79 -6.00 7.61
N TYR A 480 17.77 -7.03 8.45
CA TYR A 480 18.97 -7.81 8.77
C TYR A 480 19.00 -9.18 8.11
N ARG A 481 17.84 -9.80 7.79
CA ARG A 481 17.80 -11.12 7.13
C ARG A 481 18.60 -11.18 5.82
N PRO A 482 18.56 -10.18 4.91
CA PRO A 482 19.30 -10.25 3.64
C PRO A 482 20.82 -10.34 3.77
N VAL A 483 21.37 -9.98 4.94
CA VAL A 483 22.82 -9.97 5.20
C VAL A 483 23.32 -11.33 5.74
N ILE A 484 22.42 -12.16 6.27
CA ILE A 484 22.72 -13.48 6.82
C ILE A 484 22.98 -14.46 5.67
N LYS A 485 24.12 -15.16 5.68
CA LYS A 485 24.47 -16.11 4.62
C LYS A 485 23.79 -17.46 4.86
N GLU A 486 23.40 -18.14 3.79
CA GLU A 486 22.75 -19.46 3.87
C GLU A 486 23.68 -20.58 4.36
N ARG A 487 24.99 -20.47 4.09
CA ARG A 487 26.02 -21.47 4.43
C ARG A 487 27.39 -20.80 4.59
N SER A 488 27.70 -20.27 5.77
CA SER A 488 29.09 -19.96 6.13
C SER A 488 29.72 -21.18 6.83
N SER A 489 30.88 -21.61 6.35
CA SER A 489 31.71 -22.66 7.01
C SER A 489 32.44 -22.12 8.24
N GLU A 490 32.47 -20.81 8.41
CA GLU A 490 33.01 -20.09 9.57
C GLU A 490 31.95 -19.06 10.01
N GLU A 491 31.27 -19.33 11.12
CA GLU A 491 30.32 -18.39 11.71
C GLU A 491 31.12 -17.22 12.33
N ASN A 492 31.11 -16.05 11.66
CA ASN A 492 31.66 -14.83 12.26
C ASN A 492 30.78 -14.38 13.45
N CYS A 493 31.38 -13.83 14.50
CA CYS A 493 30.67 -13.31 15.69
C CYS A 493 29.53 -12.35 15.31
N ASP A 494 29.78 -11.46 14.34
CA ASP A 494 28.80 -10.48 13.86
C ASP A 494 27.59 -11.15 13.18
N GLU A 495 27.82 -12.22 12.41
CA GLU A 495 26.75 -12.96 11.74
C GLU A 495 25.86 -13.70 12.76
N LEU A 496 26.47 -14.23 13.83
CA LEU A 496 25.74 -14.89 14.91
C LEU A 496 24.90 -13.89 15.71
N GLN A 497 25.40 -12.67 15.96
CA GLN A 497 24.64 -11.61 16.61
C GLN A 497 23.40 -11.21 15.79
N LEU A 498 23.57 -11.01 14.48
CA LEU A 498 22.45 -10.70 13.58
C LEU A 498 21.43 -11.84 13.50
N LEU A 499 21.90 -13.09 13.48
CA LEU A 499 21.03 -14.26 13.53
C LEU A 499 20.19 -14.31 14.80
N ASN A 500 20.81 -14.06 15.95
CA ASN A 500 20.13 -14.04 17.24
C ASN A 500 19.07 -12.94 17.29
N LEU A 501 19.40 -11.75 16.77
CA LEU A 501 18.47 -10.62 16.66
C LEU A 501 17.25 -10.98 15.80
N CYS A 502 17.47 -11.54 14.60
CA CYS A 502 16.39 -11.97 13.72
C CYS A 502 15.56 -13.11 14.34
N THR A 503 16.21 -14.06 15.02
CA THR A 503 15.51 -15.19 15.67
C THR A 503 14.64 -14.69 16.82
N LEU A 504 15.14 -13.74 17.62
CA LEU A 504 14.37 -13.09 18.67
C LEU A 504 13.16 -12.32 18.09
N ALA A 505 13.38 -11.54 17.03
CA ALA A 505 12.30 -10.83 16.34
C ALA A 505 11.22 -11.78 15.81
N ALA A 506 11.61 -12.91 15.21
CA ALA A 506 10.68 -13.93 14.75
C ALA A 506 9.90 -14.60 15.90
N ASN A 507 10.54 -14.84 17.05
CA ASN A 507 9.86 -15.34 18.25
C ASN A 507 8.83 -14.35 18.76
N ASN A 508 9.21 -13.07 18.91
CA ASN A 508 8.31 -12.00 19.36
C ASN A 508 7.05 -11.93 18.48
N ILE A 509 7.20 -12.08 17.15
CA ILE A 509 6.06 -12.11 16.22
C ILE A 509 5.10 -13.26 16.54
N VAL A 510 5.63 -14.48 16.70
CA VAL A 510 4.79 -15.67 16.96
C VAL A 510 4.17 -15.61 18.36
N ASP A 511 4.93 -15.18 19.37
CA ASP A 511 4.46 -15.06 20.75
C ASP A 511 3.32 -14.03 20.86
N ALA A 512 3.48 -12.87 20.24
CA ALA A 512 2.43 -11.86 20.19
C ALA A 512 1.20 -12.36 19.42
N LEU A 513 1.38 -12.96 18.23
CA LEU A 513 0.24 -13.47 17.45
C LEU A 513 -0.50 -14.62 18.14
N ASP A 514 0.17 -15.42 18.97
CA ASP A 514 -0.48 -16.47 19.78
C ASP A 514 -1.31 -15.89 20.94
N THR A 515 -0.84 -14.81 21.55
CA THR A 515 -1.37 -14.28 22.81
C THR A 515 -2.32 -13.08 22.66
N LEU A 516 -2.26 -12.38 21.53
CA LEU A 516 -3.08 -11.19 21.29
C LEU A 516 -4.58 -11.57 21.37
N PRO A 517 -5.36 -10.91 22.25
CA PRO A 517 -6.79 -11.20 22.39
C PRO A 517 -7.57 -10.82 21.15
N ILE A 518 -7.03 -9.89 20.35
CA ILE A 518 -7.66 -9.35 19.16
C ILE A 518 -6.63 -9.45 18.04
N PRO A 519 -6.90 -10.22 16.99
CA PRO A 519 -5.94 -10.39 15.92
C PRO A 519 -5.74 -9.06 15.17
N PRO A 520 -4.51 -8.74 14.73
CA PRO A 520 -4.30 -7.70 13.74
C PRO A 520 -5.06 -8.03 12.45
N VAL A 521 -5.27 -7.02 11.62
CA VAL A 521 -5.90 -7.20 10.30
C VAL A 521 -5.19 -8.31 9.48
N PRO A 522 -5.93 -9.09 8.67
CA PRO A 522 -5.38 -10.29 8.01
C PRO A 522 -4.15 -10.02 7.15
N SER A 523 -4.15 -8.92 6.38
CA SER A 523 -3.03 -8.53 5.52
C SER A 523 -1.72 -8.29 6.28
N MET A 524 -1.79 -7.69 7.48
CA MET A 524 -0.64 -7.47 8.34
C MET A 524 -0.18 -8.77 8.98
N THR A 525 -1.11 -9.56 9.50
CA THR A 525 -0.84 -10.87 10.10
C THR A 525 -0.11 -11.78 9.12
N ASP A 526 -0.61 -11.91 7.88
CA ASP A 526 0.01 -12.70 6.78
C ASP A 526 1.45 -12.26 6.52
N GLY A 527 1.69 -10.96 6.46
CA GLY A 527 3.01 -10.41 6.23
C GLY A 527 4.02 -10.74 7.34
N LEU A 528 3.65 -10.46 8.58
CA LEU A 528 4.51 -10.70 9.74
C LEU A 528 4.80 -12.19 9.94
N ILE A 529 3.76 -13.03 9.86
CA ILE A 529 3.93 -14.48 10.01
C ILE A 529 4.75 -15.07 8.85
N SER A 530 4.64 -14.53 7.64
CA SER A 530 5.49 -14.92 6.50
C SER A 530 6.97 -14.66 6.79
N LEU A 531 7.31 -13.45 7.27
CA LEU A 531 8.69 -13.10 7.63
C LEU A 531 9.25 -14.00 8.75
N ALA A 532 8.47 -14.25 9.81
CA ALA A 532 8.88 -15.14 10.90
C ALA A 532 9.06 -16.58 10.41
N THR A 533 8.14 -17.08 9.57
CA THR A 533 8.21 -18.43 8.97
C THR A 533 9.48 -18.60 8.16
N GLU A 534 9.84 -17.62 7.32
CA GLU A 534 11.09 -17.67 6.54
C GLU A 534 12.34 -17.71 7.42
N MET A 535 12.33 -17.03 8.56
CA MET A 535 13.43 -17.08 9.51
C MET A 535 13.55 -18.47 10.17
N PHE A 536 12.44 -19.08 10.59
CA PHE A 536 12.49 -20.42 11.18
C PHE A 536 12.84 -21.50 10.15
N VAL A 537 12.37 -21.37 8.91
CA VAL A 537 12.80 -22.20 7.77
C VAL A 537 14.31 -22.16 7.61
N HIS A 538 14.90 -20.96 7.63
CA HIS A 538 16.34 -20.79 7.57
C HIS A 538 17.05 -21.47 8.76
N ASN A 539 16.53 -21.30 9.98
CA ASN A 539 17.10 -21.91 11.19
C ASN A 539 17.02 -23.45 11.18
N CYS A 540 16.05 -24.06 10.50
CA CYS A 540 15.97 -25.52 10.33
C CYS A 540 17.14 -26.11 9.53
N ASN A 541 17.83 -25.30 8.72
CA ASN A 541 18.95 -25.75 7.90
C ASN A 541 20.34 -25.51 8.56
N ARG A 542 20.37 -24.97 9.79
CA ARG A 542 21.61 -24.73 10.55
C ARG A 542 22.25 -26.02 11.06
N MET A 543 23.54 -25.98 11.42
CA MET A 543 24.31 -27.14 11.91
C MET A 543 24.00 -27.52 13.37
N ASP A 544 23.59 -26.55 14.21
CA ASP A 544 23.23 -26.78 15.61
C ASP A 544 21.85 -27.47 15.73
N GLU A 545 21.82 -28.62 16.40
CA GLU A 545 20.59 -29.41 16.60
C GLU A 545 19.55 -28.72 17.49
N ASN A 546 19.98 -27.98 18.53
CA ASN A 546 19.06 -27.27 19.41
C ASN A 546 18.34 -26.14 18.66
N VAL A 547 19.07 -25.40 17.83
CA VAL A 547 18.50 -24.36 16.96
C VAL A 547 17.50 -24.96 15.97
N ARG A 548 17.84 -26.10 15.35
CA ARG A 548 16.91 -26.82 14.45
C ARG A 548 15.64 -27.27 15.17
N LEU A 549 15.76 -27.85 16.36
CA LEU A 549 14.62 -28.36 17.13
C LEU A 549 13.68 -27.23 17.55
N GLN A 550 14.23 -26.12 18.05
CA GLN A 550 13.44 -24.95 18.42
C GLN A 550 12.76 -24.31 17.19
N ALA A 551 13.45 -24.23 16.05
CA ALA A 551 12.88 -23.73 14.81
C ALA A 551 11.70 -24.58 14.33
N ARG A 552 11.81 -25.92 14.40
CA ARG A 552 10.70 -26.84 14.07
C ARG A 552 9.49 -26.61 14.99
N LYS A 553 9.71 -26.43 16.30
CA LYS A 553 8.64 -26.12 17.27
C LYS A 553 7.91 -24.82 16.92
N ASN A 554 8.66 -23.77 16.58
CA ASN A 554 8.07 -22.49 16.20
C ASN A 554 7.37 -22.54 14.83
N LEU A 555 7.87 -23.32 13.86
CA LEU A 555 7.15 -23.53 12.60
C LEU A 555 5.79 -24.18 12.79
N ARG A 556 5.65 -25.11 13.75
CA ARG A 556 4.34 -25.67 14.13
C ARG A 556 3.39 -24.60 14.64
N ARG A 557 3.88 -23.67 15.46
CA ARG A 557 3.11 -22.50 15.92
C ARG A 557 2.70 -21.61 14.75
N CYS A 558 3.61 -21.34 13.80
CA CYS A 558 3.27 -20.59 12.60
C CYS A 558 2.14 -21.26 11.79
N ILE A 559 2.18 -22.58 11.60
CA ILE A 559 1.13 -23.33 10.89
C ILE A 559 -0.22 -23.15 11.59
N ASN A 560 -0.26 -23.27 12.93
CA ASN A 560 -1.50 -23.04 13.68
C ASN A 560 -2.02 -21.62 13.49
N ILE A 561 -1.15 -20.61 13.46
CA ILE A 561 -1.53 -19.21 13.17
C ILE A 561 -2.08 -19.07 11.75
N TYR A 562 -1.46 -19.68 10.74
CA TYR A 562 -1.99 -19.68 9.36
C TYR A 562 -3.38 -20.31 9.31
N THR A 563 -3.57 -21.48 9.91
CA THR A 563 -4.84 -22.20 9.93
C THR A 563 -5.92 -21.42 10.68
N ARG A 564 -5.62 -20.89 11.88
CA ARG A 564 -6.57 -20.16 12.73
C ARG A 564 -7.07 -18.88 12.05
N ASN A 565 -6.23 -18.21 11.28
CA ASN A 565 -6.56 -16.94 10.62
C ASN A 565 -6.99 -17.11 9.15
N GLU A 566 -7.18 -18.34 8.67
CA GLU A 566 -7.53 -18.63 7.27
C GLU A 566 -6.51 -18.05 6.25
N ILE A 567 -5.23 -17.99 6.62
CA ILE A 567 -4.16 -17.45 5.77
C ILE A 567 -3.49 -18.61 5.02
N ALA A 568 -3.26 -18.43 3.71
CA ALA A 568 -2.57 -19.42 2.90
C ALA A 568 -1.06 -19.44 3.22
N ILE A 569 -0.52 -20.64 3.45
CA ILE A 569 0.93 -20.82 3.60
C ILE A 569 1.62 -20.49 2.27
N PRO A 570 2.68 -19.66 2.25
CA PRO A 570 3.41 -19.35 1.03
C PRO A 570 3.92 -20.62 0.33
N LEU A 571 3.72 -20.74 -0.99
CA LEU A 571 4.10 -21.91 -1.80
C LEU A 571 5.53 -22.40 -1.52
N GLN A 572 6.47 -21.46 -1.40
CA GLN A 572 7.89 -21.75 -1.14
C GLN A 572 8.14 -22.46 0.20
N ASN A 573 7.21 -22.33 1.15
CA ASN A 573 7.29 -22.92 2.48
C ASN A 573 6.43 -24.19 2.63
N ILE A 574 5.53 -24.49 1.69
CA ILE A 574 4.58 -25.61 1.80
C ILE A 574 5.30 -26.96 1.94
N GLU A 575 6.30 -27.22 1.11
CA GLU A 575 6.99 -28.51 1.10
C GLU A 575 7.79 -28.73 2.38
N LEU A 576 8.48 -27.69 2.88
CA LEU A 576 9.21 -27.78 4.14
C LEU A 576 8.27 -27.92 5.34
N VAL A 577 7.15 -27.19 5.34
CA VAL A 577 6.10 -27.33 6.35
C VAL A 577 5.53 -28.74 6.36
N ARG A 578 5.28 -29.32 5.18
CA ARG A 578 4.78 -30.69 5.03
C ARG A 578 5.76 -31.71 5.59
N GLN A 579 7.05 -31.57 5.30
CA GLN A 579 8.10 -32.43 5.84
C GLN A 579 8.19 -32.34 7.38
N ILE A 580 7.93 -31.18 7.97
CA ILE A 580 7.88 -31.01 9.44
C ILE A 580 6.64 -31.68 10.05
N GLN A 581 5.52 -31.74 9.33
CA GLN A 581 4.30 -32.44 9.74
C GLN A 581 4.44 -33.97 9.64
N GLU A 582 5.16 -34.49 8.63
CA GLU A 582 5.34 -35.93 8.41
C GLU A 582 6.25 -36.60 9.46
N VAL A 583 7.15 -35.85 10.10
CA VAL A 583 8.09 -36.38 11.12
C VAL A 583 7.42 -36.61 12.49
N ASP A 584 6.19 -36.13 12.71
CA ASP A 584 5.51 -36.25 14.01
C ASP A 584 3.96 -36.18 13.85
N PRO A 585 3.28 -37.32 13.64
CA PRO A 585 1.93 -37.41 13.06
C PRO A 585 0.77 -36.97 13.99
N GLY A 586 1.04 -36.26 15.08
CA GLY A 586 0.06 -35.94 16.12
C GLY A 586 -1.05 -34.96 15.73
N ASN A 587 -1.05 -34.37 14.52
CA ASN A 587 -2.15 -33.52 14.06
C ASN A 587 -2.16 -33.39 12.52
N ASN A 588 -2.79 -34.36 11.85
CA ASN A 588 -3.07 -34.26 10.42
C ASN A 588 -4.13 -33.18 10.16
N ILE A 589 -3.79 -32.14 9.40
CA ILE A 589 -4.76 -31.18 8.85
C ILE A 589 -4.97 -31.54 7.38
N SER A 590 -6.23 -31.84 7.03
CA SER A 590 -6.73 -32.16 5.69
C SER A 590 -6.91 -30.93 4.79
#